data_AF-A0A4R9WIY4-F1
#
_entry.id   AF-A0A4R9WIY4-F1
#
_cell.length_a   1.000
_cell.length_b   1.000
_cell.length_c   1.000
_cell.angle_alpha   90.00
_cell.angle_beta   90.00
_cell.angle_gamma   90.00
#
_symmetry.space_group_name_H-M   'P 1'
#
loop_
_entity.id
_entity.type
_entity.pdbx_description
1 polymer ?
#
loop_
_entity_poly.entity_id
_entity_poly.type
_entity_poly.pdbx_seq_one_letter_code
_entity_poly.pdbx_strand_id
1 'polypeptide(L)'
;GAVADQPNAVIVSLSRMTAIGQPDPESGSVAVEAGVVLSSLHEALEPHGLMFPMHLGAEGSARIGGLIGTNAGGSQAFRYGMMQDLVPGLEV
;
A
#
# COMPACT_ATOMS: atom_id res chain seq x y z
N GLY A 1 -9.25 11.55 5.26
CA GLY A 1 -8.88 11.47 6.69
C GLY A 1 -9.96 10.71 7.44
N ALA A 2 -9.68 10.19 8.62
CA ALA A 2 -10.70 9.57 9.47
C ALA A 2 -11.51 10.64 10.22
N VAL A 3 -12.79 10.37 10.48
CA VAL A 3 -13.68 11.22 11.28
C VAL A 3 -14.23 10.38 12.42
N ALA A 4 -14.07 10.86 13.65
CA ALA A 4 -14.61 10.24 14.86
C ALA A 4 -16.01 10.84 15.12
N ASP A 5 -17.07 10.15 14.67
CA ASP A 5 -18.45 10.63 14.68
C ASP A 5 -19.27 10.13 15.89
N GLN A 6 -18.70 9.29 16.75
CA GLN A 6 -19.33 8.74 17.95
C GLN A 6 -18.61 9.17 19.24
N PRO A 7 -19.35 9.37 20.36
CA PRO A 7 -18.73 9.49 21.68
C PRO A 7 -17.82 8.29 21.97
N ASN A 8 -16.60 8.55 22.46
CA ASN A 8 -15.55 7.55 22.73
C ASN A 8 -14.88 6.92 21.49
N ALA A 9 -15.09 7.43 20.28
CA ALA A 9 -14.34 6.98 19.12
C ALA A 9 -12.84 7.37 19.21
N VAL A 10 -11.96 6.49 18.74
CA VAL A 10 -10.51 6.70 18.69
C VAL A 10 -10.05 6.58 17.24
N ILE A 11 -9.22 7.52 16.79
CA ILE A 11 -8.54 7.42 15.49
C ILE A 11 -7.21 6.70 15.69
N VAL A 12 -7.05 5.56 15.03
CA VAL A 12 -5.77 4.84 14.99
C VAL A 12 -5.02 5.24 13.73
N SER A 13 -3.91 5.97 13.89
CA SER A 13 -3.02 6.30 12.78
C SER A 13 -1.96 5.22 12.61
N LEU A 14 -1.89 4.61 11.43
CA LEU A 14 -0.84 3.66 11.05
C LEU A 14 0.39 4.35 10.44
N SER A 15 0.45 5.70 10.45
CA SER A 15 1.49 6.48 9.75
C SER A 15 2.93 6.22 10.22
N ARG A 16 3.12 5.53 11.35
CA ARG A 16 4.43 5.15 11.90
C ARG A 16 4.86 3.73 11.53
N MET A 17 3.94 2.92 11.00
CA MET A 17 4.24 1.58 10.53
C MET A 17 4.74 1.68 9.08
N THR A 18 6.01 2.05 8.89
CA THR A 18 6.61 2.35 7.59
C THR A 18 7.73 1.40 7.18
N ALA A 19 7.86 0.23 7.83
CA ALA A 19 8.86 -0.76 7.45
C ALA A 19 8.51 -1.40 6.10
N ILE A 20 9.56 -1.58 5.28
CA ILE A 20 9.52 -2.29 4.00
C ILE A 20 10.51 -3.45 4.12
N GLY A 21 10.03 -4.67 3.88
CA GLY A 21 10.86 -5.88 3.87
C GLY A 21 11.76 -5.95 2.64
N GLN A 22 12.60 -6.99 2.59
CA GLN A 22 13.33 -7.30 1.38
C GLN A 22 12.37 -7.90 0.34
N PRO A 23 12.37 -7.42 -0.91
CA PRO A 23 11.59 -8.04 -1.97
C PRO A 23 12.06 -9.47 -2.24
N ASP A 24 11.13 -10.37 -2.50
CA ASP A 24 11.38 -11.73 -2.96
C ASP A 24 11.10 -11.83 -4.47
N PRO A 25 12.13 -11.91 -5.32
CA PRO A 25 11.95 -11.99 -6.76
C PRO A 25 11.37 -13.32 -7.25
N GLU A 26 11.50 -14.41 -6.47
CA GLU A 26 10.98 -15.72 -6.88
C GLU A 26 9.45 -15.76 -6.78
N SER A 27 8.91 -15.20 -5.69
CA SER A 27 7.46 -15.06 -5.52
C SER A 27 6.89 -13.79 -6.14
N GLY A 28 7.72 -12.80 -6.44
CA GLY A 28 7.29 -11.49 -6.93
C GLY A 28 6.56 -10.67 -5.87
N SER A 29 6.95 -10.80 -4.61
CA SER A 29 6.26 -10.18 -3.47
C SER A 29 7.19 -9.41 -2.54
N VAL A 30 6.62 -8.52 -1.72
CA VAL A 30 7.33 -7.81 -0.65
C VAL A 30 6.37 -7.59 0.52
N ALA A 31 6.81 -7.91 1.73
CA ALA A 31 6.06 -7.59 2.94
C ALA A 31 6.28 -6.12 3.30
N VAL A 32 5.19 -5.39 3.55
CA VAL A 32 5.23 -3.97 3.90
C VAL A 32 4.24 -3.69 5.02
N GLU A 33 4.58 -2.71 5.85
CA GLU A 33 3.66 -2.22 6.85
C GLU A 33 2.58 -1.31 6.24
N ALA A 34 1.40 -1.29 6.85
CA ALA A 34 0.23 -0.57 6.35
C ALA A 34 0.42 0.96 6.20
N GLY A 35 1.39 1.54 6.90
CA GLY A 35 1.69 2.96 6.87
C GLY A 35 2.63 3.41 5.74
N VAL A 36 3.24 2.47 5.00
CA VAL A 36 4.15 2.75 3.88
C VAL A 36 3.44 3.61 2.82
N VAL A 37 4.11 4.66 2.36
CA VAL A 37 3.64 5.53 1.27
C VAL A 37 3.93 4.84 -0.07
N LEU A 38 2.98 4.91 -1.00
CA LEU A 38 3.09 4.25 -2.30
C LEU A 38 4.36 4.66 -3.08
N SER A 39 4.72 5.95 -3.09
CA SER A 39 5.97 6.40 -3.73
C SER A 39 7.21 5.79 -3.07
N SER A 40 7.23 5.66 -1.73
CA SER A 40 8.35 5.02 -1.02
C SER A 40 8.47 3.53 -1.33
N LEU A 41 7.35 2.84 -1.60
CA LEU A 41 7.39 1.45 -2.08
C LEU A 41 8.03 1.38 -3.48
N HIS A 42 7.68 2.30 -4.39
CA HIS A 42 8.31 2.36 -5.71
C HIS A 42 9.82 2.60 -5.61
N GLU A 43 10.23 3.58 -4.81
CA GLU A 43 11.64 3.90 -4.56
C GLU A 43 12.42 2.71 -3.97
N ALA A 44 11.80 1.92 -3.08
CA ALA A 44 12.42 0.74 -2.49
C ALA A 44 12.60 -0.43 -3.49
N LEU A 45 11.72 -0.53 -4.49
CA LEU A 45 11.76 -1.60 -5.50
C LEU A 45 12.68 -1.28 -6.68
N GLU A 46 12.88 0.00 -7.00
CA GLU A 46 13.68 0.45 -8.14
C GLU A 46 15.11 -0.16 -8.19
N PRO A 47 15.90 -0.20 -7.08
CA PRO A 47 17.25 -0.77 -7.10
C PRO A 47 17.28 -2.28 -7.41
N HIS A 48 16.15 -2.97 -7.23
CA HIS A 48 16.01 -4.40 -7.47
C HIS A 48 15.50 -4.69 -8.90
N GLY A 49 15.22 -3.65 -9.70
CA GLY A 49 14.61 -3.81 -11.01
C GLY A 49 13.17 -4.32 -10.96
N LEU A 50 12.51 -4.18 -9.81
CA LEU A 50 11.13 -4.61 -9.57
C LEU A 50 10.18 -3.40 -9.60
N MET A 51 8.88 -3.66 -9.78
CA MET A 51 7.85 -2.63 -9.74
C MET A 51 6.61 -3.10 -8.99
N PHE A 52 6.00 -2.19 -8.22
CA PHE A 52 4.61 -2.34 -7.78
C PHE A 52 3.72 -1.65 -8.82
N PRO A 53 2.69 -2.30 -9.37
CA PRO A 53 2.05 -1.84 -10.61
C PRO A 53 1.05 -0.69 -10.44
N MET A 54 0.70 -0.31 -9.21
CA MET A 54 -0.31 0.70 -8.95
C MET A 54 0.27 2.12 -9.00
N HIS A 55 -0.32 2.98 -9.83
CA HIS A 55 -0.05 4.43 -9.83
C HIS A 55 -1.35 5.23 -9.73
N LEU A 56 -1.33 6.31 -8.95
CA LEU A 56 -2.45 7.26 -8.82
C LEU A 56 -1.95 8.65 -8.45
N GLY A 57 -2.75 9.69 -8.71
CA GLY A 57 -2.35 11.08 -8.46
C GLY A 57 -2.01 11.42 -6.99
N ALA A 58 -2.41 10.59 -6.03
CA ALA A 58 -2.11 10.77 -4.61
C ALA A 58 -0.91 9.93 -4.11
N GLU A 59 -0.12 9.30 -4.99
CA GLU A 59 0.91 8.32 -4.62
C GLU A 59 1.96 8.83 -3.61
N GLY A 60 2.27 10.13 -3.60
CA GLY A 60 3.19 10.74 -2.62
C GLY A 60 2.64 10.86 -1.20
N SER A 61 1.39 10.45 -0.96
CA SER A 61 0.75 10.50 0.37
C SER A 61 -0.18 9.32 0.67
N ALA A 62 -0.63 8.60 -0.36
CA ALA A 62 -1.44 7.40 -0.23
C ALA A 62 -0.63 6.30 0.46
N ARG A 63 -1.23 5.69 1.49
CA ARG A 63 -0.61 4.62 2.26
C ARG A 63 -1.17 3.26 1.87
N ILE A 64 -0.33 2.22 1.91
CA ILE A 64 -0.69 0.85 1.50
C ILE A 64 -1.96 0.37 2.21
N GLY A 65 -2.07 0.51 3.53
CA GLY A 65 -3.26 0.10 4.28
C GLY A 65 -4.53 0.87 3.89
N GLY A 66 -4.39 2.14 3.51
CA GLY A 66 -5.50 2.93 2.99
C GLY A 66 -5.93 2.47 1.59
N LEU A 67 -4.98 2.17 0.71
CA LEU A 67 -5.24 1.62 -0.63
C LEU A 67 -5.95 0.26 -0.53
N ILE A 68 -5.53 -0.60 0.40
CA ILE A 68 -6.18 -1.89 0.69
C ILE A 68 -7.60 -1.66 1.20
N GLY A 69 -7.76 -0.84 2.25
CA GLY A 69 -9.05 -0.61 2.90
C GLY A 69 -10.12 0.00 1.99
N THR A 70 -9.72 0.67 0.90
CA THR A 70 -10.64 1.22 -0.10
C THR A 70 -10.72 0.40 -1.39
N ASN A 71 -9.97 -0.70 -1.49
CA ASN A 71 -9.75 -1.45 -2.74
C ASN A 71 -9.39 -0.53 -3.91
N ALA A 72 -8.37 0.30 -3.73
CA ALA A 72 -7.99 1.34 -4.68
C ALA A 72 -7.68 0.78 -6.09
N GLY A 73 -8.01 1.57 -7.11
CA GLY A 73 -7.66 1.32 -8.50
C GLY A 73 -6.72 2.39 -9.03
N GLY A 74 -5.59 1.97 -9.60
CA GLY A 74 -4.64 2.86 -10.25
C GLY A 74 -4.88 3.00 -11.76
N SER A 75 -4.09 3.85 -12.42
CA SER A 75 -4.12 4.05 -13.87
C SER A 75 -3.86 2.77 -14.69
N GLN A 76 -3.20 1.78 -14.08
CA GLN A 76 -2.86 0.50 -14.70
C GLN A 76 -3.76 -0.66 -14.25
N ALA A 77 -4.89 -0.38 -13.57
CA ALA A 77 -5.76 -1.42 -13.03
C ALA A 77 -6.34 -2.36 -14.12
N PHE A 78 -6.52 -1.88 -15.35
CA PHE A 78 -6.92 -2.75 -16.47
C PHE A 78 -5.88 -3.85 -16.77
N ARG A 79 -4.60 -3.56 -16.58
CA ARG A 79 -3.51 -4.50 -16.87
C ARG A 79 -3.16 -5.39 -15.68
N TYR A 80 -3.20 -4.84 -14.46
CA TYR A 80 -2.68 -5.52 -13.27
C TYR A 80 -3.73 -5.82 -12.19
N GLY A 81 -4.97 -5.38 -12.38
CA GLY A 81 -6.04 -5.54 -11.41
C GLY A 81 -6.15 -4.41 -10.39
N MET A 82 -7.14 -4.55 -9.51
CA MET A 82 -7.42 -3.67 -8.38
C MET A 82 -6.52 -4.04 -7.19
N MET A 83 -6.52 -3.23 -6.11
CA MET A 83 -5.67 -3.51 -4.94
C MET A 83 -5.84 -4.93 -4.39
N GLN A 84 -7.07 -5.46 -4.35
CA GLN A 84 -7.34 -6.84 -3.90
C GLN A 84 -6.61 -7.91 -4.74
N ASP A 85 -6.35 -7.64 -6.01
CA ASP A 85 -5.65 -8.57 -6.92
C ASP A 85 -4.12 -8.53 -6.68
N LEU A 86 -3.62 -7.49 -6.02
CA LEU A 86 -2.20 -7.24 -5.73
C LEU A 86 -1.79 -7.68 -4.32
N VAL A 87 -2.71 -8.21 -3.51
CA VAL A 87 -2.50 -8.53 -2.09
C VAL A 87 -2.63 -10.04 -1.87
N PRO A 88 -1.52 -10.79 -1.84
CA PRO A 88 -1.55 -12.24 -1.63
C PRO A 88 -1.80 -12.64 -0.16
N GLY A 89 -1.65 -11.73 0.80
CA GLY A 89 -1.86 -12.00 2.22
C GLY A 89 -1.85 -10.74 3.09
N LEU A 90 -2.46 -10.83 4.29
CA LEU A 90 -2.58 -9.76 5.29
C LEU A 90 -2.51 -10.34 6.71
N GLU A 91 -2.04 -9.52 7.64
CA GLU A 91 -2.20 -9.72 9.09
C GLU A 91 -3.24 -8.71 9.59
N VAL A 92 -4.33 -9.20 10.21
CA VAL A 92 -5.50 -8.41 10.66
C VAL A 92 -6.02 -8.84 12.01
#